data_AF-A0A133UY36-F1
#
_entry.id   AF-A0A133UY36-F1
#
_cell.length_a   1.000
_cell.length_b   1.000
_cell.length_c   1.000
_cell.angle_alpha   90.00
_cell.angle_beta   90.00
_cell.angle_gamma   90.00
#
_symmetry.space_group_name_H-M   'P 1'
#
loop_
_entity.id
_entity.type
_entity.pdbx_description
1 polymer ?
#
loop_
_entity_poly.entity_id
_entity_poly.type
_entity_poly.pdbx_seq_one_letter_code
_entity_poly.pdbx_strand_id
1 'polypeptide(L)'
;MNDFSKLALGITIVILLTSTFAGTVNAQGSERENYKNLLNTIDGAIRTFRLRGENSASMALKVAENQYGHFKSLYENTIRYDSRLSNLDNDINAKFDSLQQSPSVDGIRDLRGMVSEMANGLGVELSFLYKYAFIIILFVSLVLAFSVNMVSRTIVDWEK
;
A
#
# COMPACT_ATOMS: atom_id res chain seq x y z
N MET A 1 -9.07 36.26 -21.97
CA MET A 1 -9.40 35.28 -20.91
C MET A 1 -8.92 35.87 -19.60
N ASN A 2 -9.84 36.41 -18.80
CA ASN A 2 -9.51 37.15 -17.57
C ASN A 2 -8.90 36.19 -16.53
N ASP A 3 -8.04 36.65 -15.64
CA ASP A 3 -7.31 35.75 -14.73
C ASP A 3 -8.22 34.92 -13.81
N PHE A 4 -9.42 35.44 -13.51
CA PHE A 4 -10.50 34.70 -12.88
C PHE A 4 -10.96 33.47 -13.68
N SER A 5 -11.07 33.57 -15.00
CA SER A 5 -11.46 32.43 -15.87
C SER A 5 -10.35 31.38 -15.97
N LYS A 6 -9.07 31.77 -15.86
CA LYS A 6 -7.93 30.84 -15.78
C LYS A 6 -7.89 30.12 -14.43
N LEU A 7 -8.14 30.83 -13.33
CA LEU A 7 -8.26 30.26 -11.98
C LEU A 7 -9.44 29.28 -11.87
N ALA A 8 -10.61 29.68 -12.36
CA ALA A 8 -11.79 28.82 -12.35
C ALA A 8 -11.54 27.55 -13.18
N LEU A 9 -10.91 27.66 -14.35
CA LEU A 9 -10.49 26.50 -15.15
C LEU A 9 -9.50 25.61 -14.40
N GLY A 10 -8.49 26.19 -13.74
CA GLY A 10 -7.52 25.45 -12.93
C GLY A 10 -8.17 24.66 -11.80
N ILE A 11 -9.05 25.29 -11.02
CA ILE A 11 -9.78 24.66 -9.91
C ILE A 11 -10.71 23.56 -10.44
N THR A 12 -11.42 23.80 -11.55
CA THR A 12 -12.34 22.82 -12.13
C THR A 12 -11.60 21.60 -12.65
N ILE A 13 -10.41 21.77 -13.25
CA ILE A 13 -9.54 20.68 -13.69
C ILE A 13 -9.03 19.86 -12.49
N VAL A 14 -8.66 20.50 -11.38
CA VAL A 14 -8.24 19.80 -10.15
C VAL A 14 -9.40 18.99 -9.53
N ILE A 15 -10.62 19.53 -9.53
CA ILE A 15 -11.82 18.83 -9.04
C ILE A 15 -12.19 17.64 -9.97
N LEU A 16 -12.07 17.82 -11.29
CA LEU A 16 -12.30 16.75 -12.27
C LEU A 16 -11.24 15.63 -12.15
N LEU A 17 -9.97 15.99 -11.99
CA LEU A 17 -8.91 15.00 -11.80
C LEU A 17 -9.11 14.21 -10.50
N THR A 18 -9.46 14.86 -9.40
CA THR A 18 -9.68 14.18 -8.10
C THR A 18 -10.94 13.31 -8.07
N SER A 19 -12.00 13.69 -8.78
CA SER A 19 -13.26 12.91 -8.84
C SER A 19 -13.17 11.61 -9.66
N THR A 20 -12.27 11.54 -10.64
CA THR A 20 -12.05 10.29 -11.42
C THR A 20 -11.39 9.16 -10.61
N PHE A 21 -10.72 9.47 -9.50
CA PHE A 21 -10.10 8.45 -8.63
C PHE A 21 -11.07 7.79 -7.63
N ALA A 22 -12.24 8.40 -7.39
CA ALA A 22 -13.22 7.90 -6.41
C ALA A 22 -14.03 6.69 -6.91
N GLY A 23 -14.00 6.38 -8.21
CA GLY A 23 -14.94 5.45 -8.86
C GLY A 23 -14.50 3.99 -9.01
N THR A 24 -13.35 3.56 -8.48
CA THR A 24 -12.85 2.18 -8.71
C THR A 24 -12.83 1.33 -7.44
N VAL A 25 -13.97 1.21 -6.76
CA VAL A 25 -14.16 0.26 -5.66
C VAL A 25 -15.07 -0.88 -6.13
N ASN A 26 -14.59 -1.68 -7.08
CA ASN A 26 -15.32 -2.85 -7.56
C ASN A 26 -15.01 -4.08 -6.70
N ALA A 27 -16.03 -4.52 -5.94
CA ALA A 27 -16.52 -5.88 -5.65
C ALA A 27 -15.57 -7.08 -5.37
N GLN A 28 -14.25 -6.93 -5.34
CA GLN A 28 -13.26 -7.97 -4.98
C GLN A 28 -12.71 -7.74 -3.55
N GLY A 29 -13.60 -7.22 -2.67
CA GLY A 29 -13.23 -6.47 -1.48
C GLY A 29 -12.63 -7.28 -0.34
N SER A 30 -12.97 -8.57 -0.18
CA SER A 30 -12.51 -9.36 0.97
C SER A 30 -11.07 -9.86 0.81
N GLU A 31 -10.73 -10.43 -0.34
CA GLU A 31 -9.40 -11.00 -0.59
C GLU A 31 -8.32 -9.93 -0.70
N ARG A 32 -8.62 -8.84 -1.40
CA ARG A 32 -7.73 -7.68 -1.49
C ARG A 32 -7.55 -6.98 -0.15
N GLU A 33 -8.60 -6.88 0.66
CA GLU A 33 -8.48 -6.27 1.99
C GLU A 33 -7.71 -7.18 2.95
N ASN A 34 -7.88 -8.50 2.87
CA ASN A 34 -7.08 -9.46 3.63
C ASN A 34 -5.59 -9.37 3.27
N TYR A 35 -5.27 -9.32 1.97
CA TYR A 35 -3.89 -9.13 1.50
C TYR A 35 -3.30 -7.78 1.91
N LYS A 36 -4.09 -6.69 1.80
CA LYS A 36 -3.70 -5.36 2.28
C LYS A 36 -3.42 -5.35 3.78
N ASN A 37 -4.27 -6.00 4.58
CA ASN A 37 -4.09 -6.10 6.02
C ASN A 37 -2.85 -6.93 6.38
N LEU A 38 -2.57 -8.00 5.63
CA LEU A 38 -1.33 -8.76 5.75
C LEU A 38 -0.10 -7.88 5.53
N LEU A 39 -0.04 -7.14 4.42
CA LEU A 39 1.10 -6.25 4.15
C LEU A 39 1.23 -5.15 5.21
N ASN A 40 0.11 -4.56 5.65
CA ASN A 40 0.11 -3.56 6.71
C ASN A 40 0.67 -4.12 8.03
N THR A 41 0.37 -5.37 8.36
CA THR A 41 0.90 -6.03 9.57
C THR A 41 2.41 -6.29 9.45
N ILE A 42 2.88 -6.72 8.27
CA ILE A 42 4.32 -6.89 7.98
C ILE A 42 5.06 -5.54 8.07
N ASP A 43 4.53 -4.48 7.46
CA ASP A 43 5.08 -3.12 7.56
C ASP A 43 5.00 -2.59 9.01
N GLY A 44 3.96 -2.96 9.73
CA GLY A 44 3.79 -2.72 11.16
C GLY A 44 4.90 -3.36 12.00
N ALA A 45 5.36 -4.55 11.63
CA ALA A 45 6.48 -5.22 12.31
C ALA A 45 7.80 -4.43 12.16
N ILE A 46 8.03 -3.78 11.01
CA ILE A 46 9.18 -2.87 10.84
C ILE A 46 9.07 -1.68 11.80
N ARG A 47 7.86 -1.11 11.92
CA ARG A 47 7.62 0.03 12.80
C ARG A 47 7.79 -0.34 14.28
N THR A 48 7.27 -1.49 14.71
CA THR A 48 7.41 -1.95 16.10
C THR A 48 8.85 -2.33 16.42
N PHE A 49 9.57 -2.97 15.48
CA PHE A 49 11.00 -3.23 15.61
C PHE A 49 11.78 -1.95 15.92
N ARG A 50 11.56 -0.89 15.13
CA ARG A 50 12.25 0.40 15.30
C ARG A 50 11.92 1.12 16.60
N LEU A 51 10.68 1.00 17.09
CA LEU A 51 10.20 1.78 18.23
C LEU A 51 10.29 1.05 19.57
N ARG A 52 10.23 -0.29 19.55
CA ARG A 52 10.04 -1.12 20.76
C ARG A 52 10.96 -2.36 20.80
N GLY A 53 11.83 -2.53 19.81
CA GLY A 53 12.79 -3.63 19.76
C GLY A 53 12.21 -4.98 19.32
N GLU A 54 13.06 -6.00 19.38
CA GLU A 54 12.86 -7.33 18.79
C GLU A 54 11.60 -8.06 19.28
N ASN A 55 11.33 -8.07 20.59
CA ASN A 55 10.18 -8.79 21.16
C ASN A 55 8.83 -8.31 20.61
N SER A 56 8.70 -7.01 20.33
CA SER A 56 7.47 -6.44 19.75
C SER A 56 7.34 -6.72 18.26
N ALA A 57 8.46 -6.89 17.55
CA ALA A 57 8.47 -7.25 16.14
C ALA A 57 8.09 -8.71 15.94
N SER A 58 8.61 -9.62 16.79
CA SER A 58 8.27 -11.05 16.78
C SER A 58 6.76 -11.28 16.96
N MET A 59 6.12 -10.56 17.89
CA MET A 59 4.66 -10.64 18.09
C MET A 59 3.88 -10.18 16.85
N ALA A 60 4.30 -9.09 16.20
CA ALA A 60 3.68 -8.61 14.97
C ALA A 60 3.86 -9.60 13.80
N LEU A 61 5.04 -10.24 13.72
CA LEU A 61 5.34 -11.26 12.71
C LEU A 61 4.48 -12.52 12.89
N LYS A 62 4.24 -12.95 14.13
CA LYS A 62 3.32 -14.06 14.42
C LYS A 62 1.87 -13.75 14.01
N VAL A 63 1.43 -12.50 14.18
CA VAL A 63 0.10 -12.07 13.67
C VAL A 63 0.08 -12.10 12.14
N ALA A 64 1.13 -11.62 11.49
CA ALA A 64 1.26 -11.64 10.03
C ALA A 64 1.31 -13.07 9.47
N GLU A 65 1.98 -14.00 10.15
CA GLU A 65 2.01 -15.42 9.77
C GLU A 65 0.60 -16.04 9.77
N ASN A 66 -0.18 -15.79 10.82
CA ASN A 66 -1.57 -16.27 10.89
C ASN A 66 -2.43 -15.69 9.76
N GLN A 67 -2.27 -14.39 9.49
CA GLN A 67 -2.97 -13.73 8.37
C GLN A 67 -2.54 -14.30 7.02
N TYR A 68 -1.25 -14.63 6.85
CA TYR A 68 -0.74 -15.31 5.66
C TYR A 68 -1.34 -16.71 5.49
N GLY A 69 -1.45 -17.48 6.58
CA GLY A 69 -2.13 -18.77 6.61
C GLY A 69 -3.59 -18.68 6.14
N HIS A 70 -4.33 -17.69 6.63
CA HIS A 70 -5.70 -17.42 6.18
C HIS A 70 -5.78 -16.93 4.73
N PHE A 71 -4.81 -16.14 4.28
CA PHE A 71 -4.75 -15.67 2.90
C PHE A 71 -4.53 -16.84 1.93
N LYS A 72 -3.56 -17.72 2.22
CA LYS A 72 -3.20 -18.83 1.33
C LYS A 72 -4.19 -19.98 1.32
N SER A 73 -4.97 -20.19 2.39
CA SER A 73 -5.95 -21.28 2.46
C SER A 73 -7.03 -21.18 1.39
N LEU A 74 -7.33 -19.96 0.92
CA LEU A 74 -8.25 -19.71 -0.20
C LEU A 74 -7.70 -20.23 -1.55
N TYR A 75 -6.40 -20.49 -1.63
CA TYR A 75 -5.66 -20.84 -2.84
C TYR A 75 -4.90 -22.16 -2.73
N GLU A 76 -5.23 -22.99 -1.73
CA GLU A 76 -4.46 -24.20 -1.39
C GLU A 76 -4.26 -25.13 -2.60
N ASN A 77 -5.29 -25.31 -3.43
CA ASN A 77 -5.19 -26.11 -4.65
C ASN A 77 -4.20 -25.51 -5.65
N THR A 78 -4.28 -24.19 -5.90
CA THR A 78 -3.38 -23.50 -6.83
C THR A 78 -1.93 -23.61 -6.38
N ILE A 79 -1.68 -23.40 -5.09
CA ILE A 79 -0.33 -23.51 -4.49
C ILE A 79 0.19 -24.95 -4.58
N ARG A 80 -0.67 -25.95 -4.34
CA ARG A 80 -0.28 -27.36 -4.37
C ARG A 80 0.09 -27.87 -5.76
N TYR A 81 -0.60 -27.41 -6.80
CA TYR A 81 -0.37 -27.87 -8.17
C TYR A 81 0.68 -27.06 -8.94
N ASP A 82 1.06 -25.88 -8.45
CA ASP A 82 2.15 -25.08 -9.01
C ASP A 82 3.41 -25.23 -8.14
N SER A 83 4.43 -25.92 -8.68
CA SER A 83 5.69 -26.16 -7.96
C SER A 83 6.43 -24.87 -7.58
N ARG A 84 6.27 -23.80 -8.37
CA ARG A 84 6.90 -22.51 -8.07
C ARG A 84 6.22 -21.86 -6.87
N LEU A 85 4.90 -21.87 -6.83
CA LEU A 85 4.13 -21.34 -5.70
C LEU A 85 4.32 -22.19 -4.45
N SER A 86 4.37 -23.52 -4.58
CA SER A 86 4.65 -24.39 -3.44
C SER A 86 6.03 -24.11 -2.82
N ASN A 87 7.07 -23.94 -3.64
CA ASN A 87 8.41 -23.58 -3.14
C ASN A 87 8.41 -22.20 -2.48
N LEU A 88 7.76 -21.22 -3.10
CA LEU A 88 7.65 -19.88 -2.53
C LEU A 88 6.89 -19.88 -1.20
N ASP A 89 5.85 -20.70 -1.04
CA ASP A 89 5.14 -20.83 0.23
C ASP A 89 6.05 -21.39 1.33
N ASN A 90 6.84 -22.41 1.01
CA ASN A 90 7.81 -22.99 1.94
C ASN A 90 8.86 -21.96 2.35
N ASP A 91 9.39 -21.20 1.40
CA ASP A 91 10.37 -20.15 1.66
C ASP A 91 9.78 -19.03 2.53
N ILE A 92 8.51 -18.64 2.29
CA ILE A 92 7.80 -17.65 3.11
C ILE A 92 7.62 -18.17 4.55
N ASN A 93 7.16 -19.42 4.73
CA ASN A 93 6.99 -20.01 6.06
C ASN A 93 8.34 -20.07 6.81
N ALA A 94 9.41 -20.51 6.14
CA ALA A 94 10.75 -20.54 6.72
C ALA A 94 11.26 -19.14 7.08
N LYS A 95 10.91 -18.12 6.28
CA LYS A 95 11.25 -16.72 6.57
C LYS A 95 10.49 -16.20 7.80
N PHE A 96 9.21 -16.56 7.97
CA PHE A 96 8.45 -16.24 9.18
C PHE A 96 9.10 -16.87 10.43
N ASP A 97 9.46 -18.15 10.38
CA ASP A 97 10.12 -18.84 11.49
C ASP A 97 11.45 -18.17 11.88
N SER A 98 12.27 -17.84 10.88
CA SER A 98 13.56 -17.17 11.09
C SER A 98 13.37 -15.78 11.70
N LEU A 99 12.44 -14.97 11.18
CA LEU A 99 12.24 -13.59 11.62
C LEU A 99 11.53 -13.49 12.97
N GLN A 100 10.76 -14.49 13.38
CA GLN A 100 10.20 -14.55 14.73
C GLN A 100 11.27 -14.74 15.79
N GLN A 101 12.36 -15.44 15.47
CA GLN A 101 13.49 -15.66 16.37
C GLN A 101 14.50 -14.50 16.34
N SER A 102 14.80 -13.99 15.14
CA SER A 102 15.74 -12.88 14.94
C SER A 102 15.15 -11.87 13.93
N PRO A 103 14.33 -10.93 14.40
CA PRO A 103 13.73 -9.92 13.52
C PRO A 103 14.81 -8.99 12.96
N SER A 104 14.78 -8.73 11.66
CA SER A 104 15.64 -7.74 11.01
C SER A 104 14.84 -6.92 10.01
N VAL A 105 15.15 -5.63 9.85
CA VAL A 105 14.42 -4.75 8.93
C VAL A 105 14.50 -5.25 7.49
N ASP A 106 15.69 -5.68 7.06
CA ASP A 106 15.88 -6.15 5.68
C ASP A 106 15.22 -7.50 5.46
N GLY A 107 15.24 -8.39 6.47
CA GLY A 107 14.51 -9.65 6.40
C GLY A 107 12.99 -9.46 6.35
N ILE A 108 12.43 -8.51 7.12
CA ILE A 108 10.99 -8.20 7.08
C ILE A 108 10.60 -7.57 5.73
N ARG A 109 11.46 -6.74 5.14
CA ARG A 109 11.24 -6.18 3.78
C ARG A 109 11.27 -7.27 2.71
N ASP A 110 12.20 -8.20 2.83
CA ASP A 110 12.32 -9.35 1.93
C ASP A 110 11.07 -10.23 2.02
N LEU A 111 10.62 -10.55 3.24
CA LEU A 111 9.36 -11.25 3.50
C LEU A 111 8.15 -10.55 2.84
N ARG A 112 8.05 -9.22 2.97
CA ARG A 112 7.02 -8.42 2.30
C ARG A 112 7.06 -8.60 0.77
N GLY A 113 8.26 -8.64 0.20
CA GLY A 113 8.49 -8.89 -1.22
C GLY A 113 8.01 -10.28 -1.65
N MET A 114 8.40 -11.32 -0.92
CA MET A 114 8.00 -12.71 -1.18
C MET A 114 6.47 -12.90 -1.08
N VAL A 115 5.84 -12.35 -0.05
CA VAL A 115 4.38 -12.37 0.11
C VAL A 115 3.68 -11.62 -1.04
N SER A 116 4.30 -10.55 -1.54
CA SER A 116 3.77 -9.83 -2.71
C SER A 116 3.91 -10.63 -4.00
N GLU A 117 5.03 -11.34 -4.16
CA GLU A 117 5.24 -12.26 -5.29
C GLU A 117 4.25 -13.42 -5.26
N MET A 118 3.98 -13.99 -4.08
CA MET A 118 2.95 -15.00 -3.87
C MET A 118 1.58 -14.48 -4.29
N ALA A 119 1.17 -13.31 -3.79
CA ALA A 119 -0.12 -12.72 -4.13
C ALA A 119 -0.27 -12.46 -5.65
N ASN A 120 0.78 -11.97 -6.32
CA ASN A 120 0.78 -11.80 -7.77
C ASN A 120 0.66 -13.14 -8.51
N GLY A 121 1.37 -14.18 -8.03
CA GLY A 121 1.26 -15.53 -8.58
C GLY A 121 -0.13 -16.15 -8.44
N LEU A 122 -0.88 -15.72 -7.42
CA LEU A 122 -2.27 -16.10 -7.17
C LEU A 122 -3.30 -15.21 -7.90
N GLY A 123 -2.84 -14.21 -8.67
CA GLY A 123 -3.72 -13.25 -9.36
C GLY A 123 -4.34 -12.20 -8.44
N VAL A 124 -3.88 -12.10 -7.18
CA VAL A 124 -4.34 -11.11 -6.20
C VAL A 124 -3.44 -9.88 -6.29
N GLU A 125 -3.80 -8.96 -7.17
CA GLU A 125 -3.12 -7.67 -7.25
C GLU A 125 -3.81 -6.61 -6.37
N LEU A 126 -3.00 -5.84 -5.63
CA LEU A 126 -3.45 -4.59 -5.00
C LEU A 126 -3.80 -3.57 -6.09
N SER A 127 -4.82 -2.75 -5.84
CA SER A 127 -5.16 -1.69 -6.77
C SER A 127 -3.95 -0.77 -6.99
N PHE A 128 -3.82 -0.24 -8.21
CA PHE A 128 -2.80 0.75 -8.57
C PHE A 128 -2.71 1.88 -7.55
N LEU A 129 -3.87 2.30 -7.00
CA LEU A 129 -3.98 3.31 -5.95
C LEU A 129 -3.22 2.95 -4.68
N TYR A 130 -3.25 1.69 -4.24
CA TYR A 130 -2.53 1.26 -3.04
C TYR A 130 -1.02 1.13 -3.33
N LYS A 131 -0.65 0.56 -4.48
CA LYS A 131 0.77 0.41 -4.89
C LYS A 131 1.49 1.76 -4.99
N TYR A 132 0.81 2.80 -5.47
CA TYR A 132 1.38 4.13 -5.67
C TYR A 132 0.81 5.18 -4.70
N ALA A 133 0.23 4.77 -3.58
CA ALA A 133 -0.46 5.66 -2.64
C ALA A 133 0.40 6.85 -2.22
N PHE A 134 1.68 6.62 -1.91
CA PHE A 134 2.60 7.69 -1.54
C PHE A 134 2.80 8.72 -2.66
N ILE A 135 2.99 8.27 -3.90
CA ILE A 135 3.18 9.14 -5.06
C ILE A 135 1.90 9.92 -5.35
N ILE A 136 0.74 9.26 -5.24
CA ILE A 136 -0.56 9.89 -5.45
C ILE A 136 -0.79 10.99 -4.41
N ILE A 137 -0.56 10.71 -3.12
CA ILE A 137 -0.69 11.69 -2.05
C ILE A 137 0.26 12.86 -2.29
N LEU A 138 1.52 12.59 -2.62
CA LEU A 138 2.51 13.63 -2.91
C LEU A 138 2.08 14.51 -4.08
N PHE A 139 1.57 13.92 -5.16
CA PHE A 139 1.07 14.66 -6.32
C PHE A 139 -0.14 15.54 -5.96
N VAL A 140 -1.10 15.00 -5.20
CA VAL A 140 -2.26 15.76 -4.72
C VAL A 140 -1.83 16.91 -3.82
N SER A 141 -0.90 16.67 -2.88
CA SER A 141 -0.34 17.72 -2.01
C SER A 141 0.36 18.81 -2.82
N LEU A 142 1.13 18.45 -3.85
CA LEU A 142 1.82 19.40 -4.72
C LEU A 142 0.82 20.25 -5.52
N VAL A 143 -0.21 19.64 -6.11
CA VAL A 143 -1.26 20.34 -6.87
C VAL A 143 -2.05 21.29 -5.96
N LEU A 144 -2.38 20.86 -4.74
CA LEU A 144 -3.04 21.72 -3.76
C LEU A 144 -2.15 22.89 -3.34
N ALA A 145 -0.87 22.65 -3.04
CA ALA A 145 0.08 23.71 -2.71
C ALA A 145 0.23 24.73 -3.84
N PHE A 146 0.28 24.26 -5.09
CA PHE A 146 0.32 25.14 -6.26
C PHE A 146 -0.97 25.92 -6.44
N SER A 147 -2.12 25.28 -6.22
CA SER A 147 -3.44 25.93 -6.29
C SER A 147 -3.59 27.03 -5.23
N VAL A 148 -3.20 26.73 -3.98
CA VAL A 148 -3.19 27.72 -2.88
C VAL A 148 -2.26 28.87 -3.22
N ASN A 149 -1.04 28.60 -3.68
CA ASN A 149 -0.09 29.65 -4.07
C ASN A 149 -0.62 30.53 -5.21
N MET A 150 -1.26 29.92 -6.22
CA MET A 150 -1.86 30.65 -7.34
C MET A 150 -3.04 31.53 -6.88
N VAL A 151 -3.92 31.00 -6.03
CA VAL A 151 -5.03 31.76 -5.43
C VAL A 151 -4.50 32.89 -4.56
N SER A 152 -3.54 32.62 -3.67
CA SER A 152 -2.90 33.63 -2.83
C SER A 152 -2.27 34.74 -3.68
N ARG A 153 -1.54 34.42 -4.74
CA ARG A 153 -0.97 35.45 -5.64
C ARG A 153 -2.05 36.29 -6.31
N THR A 154 -3.17 35.71 -6.70
CA THR A 154 -4.24 36.44 -7.41
C THR A 154 -5.12 37.26 -6.46
N ILE A 155 -5.27 36.82 -5.20
CA ILE A 155 -6.00 37.57 -4.16
C ILE A 155 -5.10 38.67 -3.53
N VAL A 156 -3.78 38.48 -3.55
CA VAL A 156 -2.77 39.41 -2.99
C VAL A 156 -2.25 40.41 -4.05
N ASP A 157 -2.89 40.51 -5.22
CA ASP A 157 -2.82 41.75 -6.00
C ASP A 157 -3.65 42.83 -5.29
N TRP A 158 -3.02 43.43 -4.28
CA TRP A 158 -3.40 44.64 -3.56
C TRP A 158 -3.32 45.88 -4.47
N GLU A 159 -3.97 45.86 -5.63
CA GLU A 159 -4.33 47.08 -6.36
C GLU A 159 -5.86 47.22 -6.39
N LYS A 160 -6.43 47.28 -5.19
CA LYS A 160 -7.09 48.47 -4.66
C LYS A 160 -7.09 48.50 -3.14
#